data_AF-A0A9E3AI47-F1
#
_entry.id   AF-A0A9E3AI47-F1
#
_cell.length_a   1.000
_cell.length_b   1.000
_cell.length_c   1.000
_cell.angle_alpha   90.00
_cell.angle_beta   90.00
_cell.angle_gamma   90.00
#
_symmetry.space_group_name_H-M   'P 1'
#
loop_
_entity.id
_entity.type
_entity.pdbx_description
1 polymer ?
#
loop_
_entity_poly.entity_id
_entity_poly.type
_entity_poly.pdbx_seq_one_letter_code
_entity_poly.pdbx_strand_id
1 'polypeptide(L)'
;FAAFHLAEDDGRSGLLVLASRHMIEFMARPGPAPEGDSLSQLVACALAESRRADAEALLDTRIRYATLTDGGWLTVLSSKPWLEGRPMWGARALSLHSASRAFEATCEGARMTATLLEASAPLEAIGRLLQGETAASGQNRGTAQ
;
A
#
# COMPACT_ATOMS: atom_id res chain seq x y z
N PHE A 1 -7.93 13.37 -2.11
CA PHE A 1 -6.88 12.41 -1.72
C PHE A 1 -7.16 11.90 -0.30
N ALA A 2 -6.53 10.80 0.09
CA ALA A 2 -6.52 10.26 1.45
C ALA A 2 -5.14 9.68 1.77
N ALA A 3 -4.70 9.79 3.02
CA ALA A 3 -3.45 9.24 3.51
C ALA A 3 -3.72 8.34 4.72
N PHE A 4 -3.10 7.16 4.75
CA PHE A 4 -3.28 6.16 5.80
C PHE A 4 -1.94 5.73 6.35
N HIS A 5 -1.87 5.58 7.67
CA HIS A 5 -0.82 4.80 8.31
C HIS A 5 -1.13 3.32 8.10
N LEU A 6 -0.14 2.54 7.68
CA LEU A 6 -0.23 1.10 7.49
C LEU A 6 0.50 0.38 8.62
N ALA A 7 0.00 -0.78 9.03
CA ALA A 7 0.70 -1.72 9.90
C ALA A 7 0.43 -3.17 9.44
N GLU A 8 1.49 -3.94 9.21
CA GLU A 8 1.44 -5.37 8.91
C GLU A 8 1.63 -6.20 10.19
N ASP A 9 1.16 -7.45 10.16
CA ASP A 9 1.26 -8.40 11.27
C ASP A 9 2.70 -8.79 11.65
N ASP A 10 3.65 -8.64 10.72
CA ASP A 10 5.09 -8.82 10.95
C ASP A 10 5.76 -7.62 11.65
N GLY A 11 4.99 -6.59 12.00
CA GLY A 11 5.44 -5.40 12.71
C GLY A 11 5.96 -4.28 11.81
N ARG A 12 5.92 -4.43 10.48
CA ARG A 12 6.22 -3.32 9.56
C ARG A 12 5.14 -2.26 9.65
N SER A 13 5.55 -1.00 9.53
CA SER A 13 4.65 0.13 9.39
C SER A 13 4.93 0.91 8.13
N GLY A 14 3.96 1.69 7.69
CA GLY A 14 4.05 2.38 6.42
C GLY A 14 3.04 3.50 6.24
N LEU A 15 3.00 3.99 5.00
CA LEU A 15 2.09 5.02 4.54
C LEU A 15 1.47 4.56 3.22
N LEU A 16 0.16 4.76 3.09
CA LEU A 16 -0.55 4.70 1.81
C LEU A 16 -1.10 6.07 1.49
N VAL A 17 -0.89 6.55 0.27
CA VAL A 17 -1.54 7.73 -0.26
C VAL A 17 -2.39 7.34 -1.46
N LEU A 18 -3.67 7.69 -1.38
CA LEU A 18 -4.67 7.49 -2.42
C LEU A 18 -5.06 8.84 -3.02
N ALA A 19 -4.84 9.02 -4.32
CA ALA A 19 -5.24 10.19 -5.06
C ALA A 19 -5.94 9.77 -6.37
N SER A 20 -7.27 9.92 -6.40
CA SER A 20 -8.08 9.54 -7.57
C SER A 20 -7.80 8.09 -7.97
N ARG A 21 -7.36 7.82 -9.19
CA ARG A 21 -7.09 6.46 -9.68
C ARG A 21 -5.66 5.99 -9.40
N HIS A 22 -4.95 6.62 -8.47
CA HIS A 22 -3.56 6.34 -8.17
C HIS A 22 -3.35 6.09 -6.69
N MET A 23 -2.49 5.13 -6.39
CA MET A 23 -2.01 4.82 -5.05
C MET A 23 -0.50 4.75 -5.03
N ILE A 24 0.09 5.26 -3.97
CA ILE A 24 1.47 4.98 -3.61
C ILE A 24 1.52 4.46 -2.18
N GLU A 25 2.20 3.35 -2.02
CA GLU A 25 2.50 2.70 -0.75
C GLU A 25 4.00 2.79 -0.47
N PHE A 26 4.31 3.09 0.77
CA PHE A 26 5.63 2.93 1.36
C PHE A 26 5.49 2.08 2.61
N MET A 27 6.11 0.90 2.64
CA MET A 27 6.27 0.08 3.84
C MET A 27 7.74 0.08 4.25
N ALA A 28 7.97 0.41 5.51
CA ALA A 28 9.29 0.36 6.10
C ALA A 28 9.78 -1.10 6.21
N ARG A 29 11.09 -1.23 6.44
CA ARG A 29 11.68 -2.49 6.88
C ARG A 29 11.12 -2.91 8.25
N PRO A 30 11.18 -4.19 8.61
CA PRO A 30 10.81 -4.64 9.95
C PRO A 30 11.80 -4.10 10.99
N GLY A 31 11.27 -3.71 12.14
CA GLY A 31 12.06 -3.22 13.28
C GLY A 31 12.50 -1.75 13.17
N PRO A 32 12.95 -1.16 14.28
CA PRO A 32 13.45 0.21 14.29
C PRO A 32 14.71 0.34 13.44
N ALA A 33 15.02 1.58 13.05
CA ALA A 33 16.35 1.85 12.55
C ALA A 33 17.39 1.53 13.65
N PRO A 34 18.50 0.84 13.32
CA PRO A 34 19.60 0.71 14.26
C PRO A 34 20.02 2.11 14.72
N GLU A 35 20.26 2.27 16.02
CA GLU A 35 20.72 3.54 16.57
C GLU A 35 22.19 3.77 16.17
N GLY A 36 22.52 5.00 15.77
CA GLY A 36 23.83 5.35 15.24
C GLY A 36 24.03 4.97 13.77
N ASP A 37 25.07 5.52 13.14
CA ASP A 37 25.49 5.34 11.75
C ASP A 37 24.42 5.52 10.63
N SER A 38 24.86 5.95 9.45
CA SER A 38 24.01 5.99 8.27
C SER A 38 23.63 4.59 7.79
N LEU A 39 22.47 4.42 7.15
CA LEU A 39 22.04 3.14 6.56
C LEU A 39 23.12 2.56 5.64
N SER A 40 23.81 3.40 4.86
CA SER A 40 24.93 3.01 4.00
C SER A 40 26.11 2.42 4.77
N GLN A 41 26.45 2.97 5.95
CA GLN A 41 27.52 2.44 6.80
C GLN A 41 27.13 1.10 7.40
N LEU A 42 25.88 0.96 7.87
CA LEU A 42 25.37 -0.29 8.43
C LEU A 42 25.38 -1.43 7.39
N VAL A 43 24.97 -1.13 6.14
CA VAL A 43 25.04 -2.08 5.03
C VAL A 43 26.48 -2.45 4.69
N ALA A 44 27.38 -1.47 4.57
CA ALA A 44 28.79 -1.72 4.27
C ALA A 44 29.47 -2.57 5.35
N CYS A 45 29.18 -2.31 6.63
CA CYS A 45 29.68 -3.07 7.76
C CYS A 45 29.20 -4.54 7.71
N ALA A 46 27.90 -4.77 7.53
CA ALA A 46 27.35 -6.11 7.40
C ALA A 46 27.97 -6.89 6.22
N LEU A 47 28.19 -6.24 5.08
CA LEU A 47 28.87 -6.86 3.94
C LEU A 47 30.35 -7.17 4.21
N ALA A 48 31.08 -6.27 4.87
CA ALA A 48 32.49 -6.50 5.25
C ALA A 48 32.64 -7.68 6.21
N GLU A 49 31.65 -7.91 7.07
CA GLU A 49 31.57 -9.04 8.00
C GLU A 49 30.95 -10.31 7.37
N SER A 50 30.71 -10.34 6.05
CA SER A 50 30.06 -11.45 5.34
C SER A 50 28.64 -11.78 5.82
N ARG A 51 27.96 -10.85 6.52
CA ARG A 51 26.57 -10.95 6.97
C ARG A 51 25.59 -10.41 5.91
N ARG A 52 25.57 -11.04 4.74
CA ARG A 52 24.77 -10.60 3.59
C ARG A 52 23.28 -10.49 3.88
N ALA A 53 22.70 -11.47 4.58
CA ALA A 53 21.27 -11.47 4.89
C ALA A 53 20.86 -10.25 5.73
N ASP A 54 21.71 -9.82 6.66
CA ASP A 54 21.47 -8.63 7.48
C ASP A 54 21.53 -7.35 6.64
N ALA A 55 22.47 -7.27 5.71
CA ALA A 55 22.57 -6.16 4.75
C ALA A 55 21.32 -6.08 3.86
N GLU A 56 20.80 -7.23 3.40
CA GLU A 56 19.58 -7.30 2.60
C GLU A 56 18.34 -6.92 3.44
N ALA A 57 18.26 -7.36 4.69
CA ALA A 57 17.18 -6.98 5.61
C ALA A 57 17.15 -5.47 5.90
N LEU A 58 18.32 -4.82 6.00
CA LEU A 58 18.42 -3.36 6.15
C LEU A 58 17.83 -2.59 4.96
N LEU A 59 17.79 -3.20 3.79
CA LEU A 59 17.32 -2.61 2.54
C LEU A 59 15.90 -3.06 2.15
N ASP A 60 15.29 -3.98 2.90
CA ASP A 60 13.98 -4.59 2.59
C ASP A 60 12.79 -3.66 2.88
N THR A 61 12.78 -2.51 2.20
CA THR A 61 11.64 -1.59 2.11
C THR A 61 10.79 -1.91 0.89
N ARG A 62 9.47 -1.76 1.00
CA ARG A 62 8.55 -1.94 -0.11
C ARG A 62 7.95 -0.59 -0.50
N ILE A 63 8.33 -0.09 -1.67
CA ILE A 63 7.69 1.06 -2.31
C ILE A 63 6.91 0.54 -3.50
N ARG A 64 5.65 0.95 -3.62
CA ARG A 64 4.75 0.42 -4.63
C ARG A 64 3.82 1.50 -5.15
N TYR A 65 3.72 1.60 -6.47
CA TYR A 65 2.78 2.46 -7.16
C TYR A 65 1.74 1.61 -7.89
N ALA A 66 0.47 1.93 -7.68
CA ALA A 66 -0.65 1.21 -8.25
C ALA A 66 -1.65 2.15 -8.91
N THR A 67 -2.35 1.64 -9.92
CA THR A 67 -3.41 2.35 -10.63
C THR A 67 -4.69 1.56 -10.63
N LEU A 68 -5.82 2.25 -10.54
CA LEU A 68 -7.13 1.62 -10.65
C LEU A 68 -7.43 1.32 -12.12
N THR A 69 -7.68 0.05 -12.42
CA THR A 69 -8.14 -0.47 -13.72
C THR A 69 -9.58 -1.01 -13.58
N ASP A 70 -10.18 -1.46 -14.68
CA ASP A 70 -11.50 -2.12 -14.63
C ASP A 70 -11.48 -3.44 -13.85
N GLY A 71 -10.30 -4.07 -13.72
CA GLY A 71 -10.07 -5.26 -12.90
C GLY A 71 -9.68 -4.95 -11.45
N GLY A 72 -9.69 -3.67 -11.04
CA GLY A 72 -9.27 -3.22 -9.71
C GLY A 72 -7.86 -2.62 -9.69
N TRP A 73 -7.30 -2.51 -8.47
CA TRP A 73 -5.99 -1.91 -8.24
C TRP A 73 -4.87 -2.82 -8.73
N LEU A 74 -4.09 -2.34 -9.70
CA LEU A 74 -2.98 -3.05 -10.31
C LEU A 74 -1.66 -2.36 -9.95
N THR A 75 -0.67 -3.13 -9.52
CA THR A 75 0.69 -2.64 -9.29
C THR A 75 1.37 -2.34 -10.62
N VAL A 76 1.81 -1.10 -10.83
CA VAL A 76 2.49 -0.66 -12.05
C VAL A 76 4.00 -0.59 -11.86
N LEU A 77 4.47 -0.13 -10.70
CA LEU A 77 5.90 -0.06 -10.37
C LEU A 77 6.14 -0.48 -8.92
N SER A 78 7.22 -1.21 -8.66
CA SER A 78 7.60 -1.54 -7.28
C SER A 78 9.12 -1.70 -7.08
N SER A 79 9.59 -1.40 -5.87
CA SER A 79 10.93 -1.80 -5.43
C SER A 79 11.11 -3.33 -5.37
N LYS A 80 10.01 -4.10 -5.44
CA LYS A 80 9.97 -5.56 -5.57
C LYS A 80 9.38 -5.93 -6.95
N PRO A 81 10.22 -6.11 -8.00
CA PRO A 81 9.74 -6.21 -9.39
C PRO A 81 8.75 -7.35 -9.66
N TRP A 82 8.80 -8.43 -8.88
CA TRP A 82 7.85 -9.55 -9.02
C TRP A 82 6.41 -9.19 -8.65
N LEU A 83 6.17 -8.02 -8.05
CA LEU A 83 4.83 -7.50 -7.77
C LEU A 83 4.20 -6.76 -8.94
N GLU A 84 4.97 -6.33 -9.92
CA GLU A 84 4.46 -5.58 -11.06
C GLU A 84 3.49 -6.42 -11.89
N GLY A 85 2.38 -5.81 -12.31
CA GLY A 85 1.28 -6.51 -12.99
C GLY A 85 0.40 -7.36 -12.06
N ARG A 86 0.62 -7.37 -10.74
CA ARG A 86 -0.23 -8.08 -9.78
C ARG A 86 -1.24 -7.15 -9.10
N PRO A 87 -2.41 -7.69 -8.69
CA PRO A 87 -3.35 -6.95 -7.85
C PRO A 87 -2.69 -6.43 -6.56
N MET A 88 -3.03 -5.21 -6.15
CA MET A 88 -2.49 -4.61 -4.93
C MET A 88 -2.95 -5.34 -3.67
N TRP A 89 -4.21 -5.77 -3.67
CA TRP A 89 -4.88 -6.52 -2.61
C TRP A 89 -5.40 -7.85 -3.17
N GLY A 90 -5.56 -8.87 -2.33
CA GLY A 90 -6.29 -10.08 -2.69
C GLY A 90 -7.77 -9.79 -3.03
N ALA A 91 -8.40 -10.64 -3.83
CA ALA A 91 -9.83 -10.55 -4.10
C ALA A 91 -10.62 -10.64 -2.79
N ARG A 92 -11.51 -9.66 -2.52
CA ARG A 92 -12.26 -9.52 -1.25
C ARG A 92 -11.41 -9.32 0.01
N ALA A 93 -10.14 -8.96 -0.14
CA ALA A 93 -9.26 -8.77 1.01
C ALA A 93 -9.55 -7.48 1.79
N LEU A 94 -10.26 -6.51 1.20
CA LEU A 94 -10.45 -5.18 1.78
C LEU A 94 -11.76 -5.08 2.58
N SER A 95 -11.66 -4.80 3.87
CA SER A 95 -12.80 -4.50 4.77
C SER A 95 -12.69 -3.08 5.30
N LEU A 96 -13.75 -2.27 5.12
CA LEU A 96 -13.79 -0.88 5.56
C LEU A 96 -14.52 -0.77 6.90
N HIS A 97 -13.93 -0.06 7.84
CA HIS A 97 -14.50 0.25 9.15
C HIS A 97 -14.72 1.75 9.27
N SER A 98 -15.84 2.22 8.73
CA SER A 98 -16.18 3.66 8.64
C SER A 98 -16.16 4.35 10.01
N ALA A 99 -16.61 3.66 11.06
CA ALA A 99 -16.67 4.18 12.43
C ALA A 99 -15.28 4.45 13.02
N SER A 100 -14.29 3.61 12.71
CA SER A 100 -12.91 3.76 13.19
C SER A 100 -11.99 4.44 12.18
N ARG A 101 -12.50 4.88 11.03
CA ARG A 101 -11.72 5.45 9.91
C ARG A 101 -10.55 4.53 9.52
N ALA A 102 -10.79 3.22 9.54
CA ALA A 102 -9.77 2.22 9.28
C ALA A 102 -10.20 1.25 8.17
N PHE A 103 -9.24 0.54 7.61
CA PHE A 103 -9.51 -0.62 6.78
C PHE A 103 -8.53 -1.74 7.06
N GLU A 104 -8.95 -2.96 6.77
CA GLU A 104 -8.10 -4.14 6.79
C GLU A 104 -7.93 -4.68 5.38
N ALA A 105 -6.75 -5.20 5.07
CA ALA A 105 -6.42 -5.79 3.79
C ALA A 105 -5.51 -7.01 3.98
N THR A 106 -5.45 -7.87 2.96
CA THR A 106 -4.41 -8.88 2.82
C THR A 106 -3.56 -8.53 1.60
N CYS A 107 -2.26 -8.36 1.81
CA CYS A 107 -1.27 -8.02 0.80
C CYS A 107 -0.15 -9.04 0.85
N GLU A 108 0.15 -9.71 -0.27
CA GLU A 108 1.19 -10.75 -0.33
C GLU A 108 1.07 -11.87 0.75
N GLY A 109 -0.14 -12.12 1.25
CA GLY A 109 -0.40 -13.10 2.31
C GLY A 109 -0.23 -12.55 3.73
N ALA A 110 0.27 -11.33 3.91
CA ALA A 110 0.33 -10.64 5.21
C ALA A 110 -0.98 -9.88 5.47
N ARG A 111 -1.44 -9.90 6.73
CA ARG A 111 -2.56 -9.05 7.15
C ARG A 111 -2.05 -7.64 7.38
N MET A 112 -2.74 -6.68 6.79
CA MET A 112 -2.45 -5.25 6.90
C MET A 112 -3.65 -4.53 7.51
N THR A 113 -3.39 -3.66 8.47
CA THR A 113 -4.35 -2.69 8.99
C THR A 113 -3.94 -1.30 8.52
N ALA A 114 -4.93 -0.46 8.24
CA ALA A 114 -4.71 0.89 7.78
C ALA A 114 -5.60 1.85 8.56
N THR A 115 -5.00 2.90 9.11
CA THR A 115 -5.70 3.94 9.87
C THR A 115 -5.59 5.27 9.14
N LEU A 116 -6.72 5.91 8.88
CA LEU A 116 -6.75 7.18 8.16
C LEU A 116 -6.08 8.29 8.97
N LEU A 117 -5.09 8.94 8.36
CA LEU A 117 -4.39 10.11 8.91
C LEU A 117 -5.08 11.40 8.43
N GLU A 118 -5.28 11.52 7.12
CA GLU A 118 -5.78 12.74 6.50
C GLU A 118 -6.66 12.41 5.28
N ALA A 119 -7.70 13.19 5.04
CA ALA A 119 -8.55 13.08 3.87
C ALA A 119 -9.13 14.43 3.45
N SER A 120 -9.17 14.66 2.14
CA SER A 120 -9.89 15.79 1.53
C SER A 120 -11.23 15.39 0.91
N ALA A 121 -11.53 14.09 0.85
CA ALA A 121 -12.79 13.55 0.34
C ALA A 121 -13.61 12.86 1.44
N PRO A 122 -14.93 12.74 1.29
CA PRO A 122 -15.76 11.96 2.21
C PRO A 122 -15.29 10.49 2.30
N LEU A 123 -15.39 9.90 3.49
CA LEU A 123 -14.95 8.51 3.75
C LEU A 123 -15.63 7.48 2.85
N GLU A 124 -16.90 7.69 2.53
CA GLU A 124 -17.64 6.81 1.62
C GLU A 124 -17.07 6.82 0.20
N ALA A 125 -16.69 8.00 -0.31
CA ALA A 125 -16.05 8.12 -1.62
C ALA A 125 -14.67 7.45 -1.62
N ILE A 126 -13.91 7.60 -0.53
CA ILE A 126 -12.62 6.94 -0.34
C ILE A 126 -12.80 5.41 -0.27
N GLY A 127 -13.82 4.94 0.44
CA GLY A 127 -14.13 3.52 0.57
C GLY A 127 -14.44 2.86 -0.77
N ARG A 128 -15.35 3.46 -1.55
CA ARG A 128 -15.67 3.01 -2.91
C ARG A 128 -14.43 2.94 -3.79
N LEU A 129 -13.59 3.98 -3.71
CA LEU A 129 -12.35 4.05 -4.48
C LEU A 129 -11.34 2.97 -4.07
N LEU A 130 -11.17 2.70 -2.77
CA LEU A 130 -10.35 1.60 -2.25
C LEU A 130 -10.83 0.23 -2.74
N GLN A 131 -12.15 0.03 -2.82
CA GLN A 131 -12.79 -1.17 -3.35
C GLN A 131 -12.68 -1.30 -4.88
N GLY A 132 -12.17 -0.26 -5.55
CA GLY A 132 -12.02 -0.21 -7.00
C GLY A 132 -13.32 0.15 -7.73
N GLU A 133 -14.33 0.62 -7.01
CA GLU A 133 -15.55 1.14 -7.62
C GLU A 133 -15.23 2.49 -8.26
N THR A 134 -15.12 2.49 -9.58
CA THR A 134 -15.14 3.72 -10.36
C THR A 134 -16.58 4.22 -10.36
N ALA A 135 -16.82 5.49 -10.03
CA ALA A 135 -18.15 6.08 -10.16
C ALA A 135 -18.72 5.73 -11.53
N ALA A 136 -19.72 4.83 -11.54
CA ALA A 136 -20.19 4.22 -12.77
C ALA A 136 -20.66 5.32 -13.73
N SER A 137 -20.25 5.18 -14.98
CA SER A 137 -20.76 5.89 -16.14
C SER A 137 -22.29 6.00 -16.05
N GLY A 138 -22.78 7.15 -15.60
CA GLY A 138 -24.16 7.58 -15.79
C GLY A 138 -24.39 7.90 -17.26
N GLN A 139 -24.27 6.88 -18.12
CA GLN A 139 -24.57 7.00 -19.53
C GLN A 139 -26.06 6.78 -19.69
N ASN A 140 -26.76 7.89 -19.98
CA ASN A 140 -28.09 7.97 -20.57
C ASN A 140 -28.50 6.65 -21.26
N ARG A 141 -29.35 5.87 -20.61
CA ARG A 141 -30.28 5.02 -21.36
C ARG A 141 -31.27 5.98 -22.01
N GLY A 142 -30.97 6.33 -23.25
CA GLY A 142 -31.89 7.06 -24.11
C GLY A 142 -33.25 6.36 -24.10
N THR A 143 -34.24 7.05 -23.56
CA THR A 143 -35.64 6.78 -23.88
C THR A 143 -35.87 7.28 -25.30
N ALA A 144 -35.71 6.37 -26.26
CA ALA A 144 -36.37 6.48 -27.55
C ALA A 144 -37.52 5.48 -27.55
N GLN A 145 -38.71 5.96 -27.22
CA GLN A 145 -40.00 5.45 -27.70
C GLN A 145 -40.91 6.64 -27.95
#